data_AF-A0A962W435-F1
#
_entry.id   AF-A0A962W435-F1
#
_cell.length_a   1.000
_cell.length_b   1.000
_cell.length_c   1.000
_cell.angle_alpha   90.00
_cell.angle_beta   90.00
_cell.angle_gamma   90.00
#
_symmetry.space_group_name_H-M   'P 1'
#
loop_
_entity.id
_entity.type
_entity.pdbx_description
1 polymer ?
#
loop_
_entity_poly.entity_id
_entity_poly.type
_entity_poly.pdbx_seq_one_letter_code
_entity_poly.pdbx_strand_id
1 'polypeptide(L)'
;MASRQKTRRPMAEINVVPYIDVMLVLLVIFMITAPLLTQGVKVDLVEADAKPIEDDAKRPLVVSVEADGTWSITYDDDRTQQVDEEELLLKSA
;
A
#
# COMPACT_ATOMS: atom_id res chain seq x y z
N MET A 1 -13.39 64.24 -60.74
CA MET A 1 -14.02 62.96 -60.30
C MET A 1 -13.12 62.34 -59.26
N ALA A 2 -13.56 62.30 -58.00
CA ALA A 2 -12.75 61.78 -56.88
C ALA A 2 -13.02 60.29 -56.69
N SER A 3 -11.98 59.46 -56.84
CA SER A 3 -12.01 58.03 -56.58
C SER A 3 -12.09 57.78 -55.06
N ARG A 4 -13.16 57.12 -54.60
CA ARG A 4 -13.36 56.77 -53.19
C ARG A 4 -12.58 55.49 -52.89
N GLN A 5 -11.45 55.62 -52.20
CA GLN A 5 -10.64 54.48 -51.78
C GLN A 5 -11.38 53.66 -50.71
N LYS A 6 -11.82 52.46 -51.10
CA LYS A 6 -12.50 51.50 -50.23
C LYS A 6 -11.46 50.86 -49.30
N THR A 7 -11.36 51.32 -48.06
CA THR A 7 -10.55 50.70 -47.01
C THR A 7 -11.06 49.28 -46.75
N ARG A 8 -10.26 48.27 -47.12
CA ARG A 8 -10.49 46.87 -46.73
C ARG A 8 -10.31 46.77 -45.21
N ARG A 9 -11.36 46.36 -44.50
CA ARG A 9 -11.26 45.99 -43.08
C ARG A 9 -10.46 44.68 -42.98
N PRO A 10 -9.51 44.54 -42.05
CA PRO A 10 -8.84 43.27 -41.82
C PRO A 10 -9.85 42.26 -41.26
N MET A 11 -10.00 41.11 -41.93
CA MET A 11 -10.74 39.98 -41.39
C MET A 11 -9.79 39.23 -40.45
N ALA A 12 -9.98 39.42 -39.15
CA ALA A 12 -9.32 38.63 -38.12
C ALA A 12 -10.15 37.36 -37.89
N GLU A 13 -10.01 36.40 -38.78
CA GLU A 13 -10.51 35.04 -38.52
C GLU A 13 -9.61 34.44 -37.44
N ILE A 14 -10.15 34.30 -36.22
CA ILE A 14 -9.44 33.57 -35.16
C ILE A 14 -9.35 32.13 -35.66
N ASN A 15 -8.14 31.60 -35.80
CA ASN A 15 -7.96 30.18 -35.94
C ASN A 15 -8.47 29.52 -34.65
N VAL A 16 -9.69 28.96 -34.69
CA VAL A 16 -10.33 28.30 -33.54
C VAL A 16 -9.73 26.90 -33.30
N VAL A 17 -9.07 26.35 -34.32
CA VAL A 17 -8.39 25.04 -34.30
C VAL A 17 -7.38 24.91 -33.13
N PRO A 18 -6.44 25.85 -32.88
CA PRO A 18 -5.53 25.75 -31.74
C PRO A 18 -6.22 25.78 -30.37
N TYR A 19 -7.35 26.48 -30.20
CA TYR A 19 -8.06 26.51 -28.92
C TYR A 19 -8.81 25.21 -28.64
N ILE A 20 -9.45 24.65 -29.68
CA ILE A 20 -10.13 23.36 -29.58
C ILE A 20 -9.13 22.27 -29.24
N ASP A 21 -7.94 22.27 -29.86
CA ASP A 21 -6.88 21.29 -29.59
C ASP A 21 -6.42 21.31 -28.13
N VAL A 22 -6.15 22.51 -27.57
CA VAL A 22 -5.79 22.65 -26.15
C VAL A 22 -6.90 22.16 -25.23
N MET A 23 -8.17 22.49 -25.51
CA MET A 23 -9.29 22.03 -24.70
C MET A 23 -9.47 20.50 -24.78
N LEU A 24 -9.29 19.90 -25.95
CA LEU A 24 -9.37 18.45 -26.15
C LEU A 24 -8.22 17.70 -25.45
N VAL A 25 -7.00 18.23 -25.50
CA VAL A 25 -5.86 17.68 -24.76
C VAL A 25 -6.14 17.63 -23.25
N LEU A 26 -6.72 18.69 -22.68
CA LEU A 26 -7.09 18.71 -21.26
C LEU A 26 -8.15 17.63 -20.92
N LEU A 27 -9.14 17.43 -21.79
CA LEU A 27 -10.16 16.38 -21.59
C LEU A 27 -9.56 14.97 -21.63
N VAL A 28 -8.62 14.72 -22.55
CA VAL A 28 -7.92 13.42 -22.65
C VAL A 28 -7.07 13.16 -21.40
N ILE A 29 -6.36 14.16 -20.89
CA ILE A 29 -5.59 14.04 -19.64
C ILE A 29 -6.51 13.63 -18.50
N PHE A 30 -7.64 14.32 -18.31
CA PHE A 30 -8.60 13.97 -17.26
C PHE A 30 -9.17 12.56 -17.43
N MET A 31 -9.53 12.15 -18.65
CA MET A 31 -10.02 10.80 -18.95
C MET A 31 -9.00 9.71 -18.57
N ILE A 32 -7.71 9.93 -18.79
CA ILE A 32 -6.63 8.98 -18.49
C ILE A 32 -6.33 8.91 -16.98
N THR A 33 -6.47 10.01 -16.24
CA THR A 33 -6.17 10.01 -14.79
C THR A 33 -7.18 9.24 -13.94
N ALA A 34 -8.44 9.15 -14.36
CA ALA A 34 -9.50 8.44 -13.62
C ALA A 34 -9.22 6.93 -13.39
N PRO A 35 -8.82 6.12 -14.40
CA PRO A 35 -8.49 4.70 -14.19
C PRO A 35 -7.20 4.46 -13.39
N LEU A 36 -6.34 5.48 -13.22
CA LEU A 36 -5.14 5.35 -12.37
C LEU A 36 -5.47 5.42 -10.87
N LEU A 37 -6.59 6.05 -10.49
CA LEU A 37 -7.04 6.11 -9.10
C LEU A 37 -7.57 4.77 -8.57
N THR A 38 -7.81 3.78 -9.44
CA THR A 38 -8.38 2.47 -9.07
C THR A 38 -7.34 1.38 -8.84
N GLN A 39 -6.04 1.69 -8.81
CA GLN A 39 -5.00 0.71 -8.43
C GLN A 39 -4.94 0.52 -6.91
N GLY A 40 -6.05 0.11 -6.31
CA GLY A 40 -6.04 -0.56 -5.02
C GLY A 40 -5.80 -2.04 -5.28
N VAL A 41 -4.61 -2.54 -4.99
CA VAL A 41 -4.40 -4.00 -4.93
C VAL A 41 -5.35 -4.52 -3.86
N LYS A 42 -6.32 -5.35 -4.26
CA LYS A 42 -7.22 -6.02 -3.32
C LYS A 42 -6.40 -7.11 -2.65
N VAL A 43 -5.78 -6.77 -1.52
CA VAL A 43 -5.08 -7.74 -0.68
C VAL A 43 -6.15 -8.48 0.10
N ASP A 44 -6.49 -9.68 -0.34
CA ASP A 44 -7.29 -10.60 0.47
C ASP A 44 -6.39 -11.09 1.60
N LEU A 45 -6.36 -10.35 2.71
CA LEU A 45 -5.79 -10.87 3.95
C LEU A 45 -6.67 -12.05 4.37
N VAL A 46 -6.09 -13.25 4.36
CA VAL A 46 -6.70 -14.39 5.04
C VAL A 46 -6.78 -13.99 6.51
N GLU A 47 -7.99 -13.86 7.04
CA GLU A 47 -8.20 -13.81 8.49
C GLU A 47 -7.64 -15.12 9.02
N ALA A 48 -6.43 -15.07 9.57
CA ALA A 48 -5.99 -16.14 10.43
C ALA A 48 -7.05 -16.25 11.52
N ASP A 49 -7.57 -17.45 11.76
CA ASP A 49 -8.32 -17.80 12.98
C ASP A 49 -7.36 -17.67 14.18
N ALA A 50 -6.89 -16.45 14.44
CA ALA A 50 -6.20 -16.10 15.65
C ALA A 50 -7.29 -16.11 16.72
N LYS A 51 -7.42 -17.26 17.39
CA LYS A 51 -8.15 -17.33 18.64
C LYS A 51 -7.73 -16.11 19.46
N PRO A 52 -8.68 -15.29 19.95
CA PRO A 52 -8.36 -14.26 20.92
C PRO A 52 -7.49 -14.93 21.99
N ILE A 53 -6.30 -14.38 22.25
CA ILE A 53 -5.54 -14.80 23.42
C ILE A 53 -6.48 -14.49 24.58
N GLU A 54 -7.02 -15.53 25.21
CA GLU A 54 -7.82 -15.34 26.41
C GLU A 54 -6.94 -14.53 27.38
N ASP A 55 -7.46 -13.40 27.84
CA ASP A 55 -6.82 -12.50 28.84
C ASP A 55 -6.55 -13.20 30.19
N ASP A 56 -6.76 -14.52 30.26
CA ASP A 56 -6.40 -15.36 31.37
C ASP A 56 -4.90 -15.65 31.31
N ALA A 57 -4.12 -14.59 31.53
CA ALA A 57 -2.75 -14.52 32.05
C ALA A 57 -1.92 -15.82 32.04
N LYS A 58 -1.81 -16.50 30.89
CA LYS A 58 -0.77 -17.51 30.68
C LYS A 58 0.50 -16.74 30.41
N ARG A 59 1.15 -16.40 31.51
CA ARG A 59 2.46 -15.73 31.56
C ARG A 59 3.37 -16.40 30.52
N PRO A 60 3.95 -15.63 29.58
CA PRO A 60 4.58 -16.20 28.41
C PRO A 60 5.78 -17.06 28.82
N LEU A 61 5.80 -18.30 28.36
CA LEU A 61 6.99 -19.15 28.43
C LEU A 61 7.91 -18.77 27.26
N VAL A 62 9.14 -18.36 27.55
CA VAL A 62 10.09 -17.98 26.50
C VAL A 62 11.06 -19.12 26.28
N VAL A 63 11.09 -19.66 25.05
CA VAL A 63 12.07 -20.68 24.65
C VAL A 63 13.11 -20.02 23.76
N SER A 64 14.38 -20.08 24.17
CA SER A 64 15.52 -19.53 23.42
C SER A 64 16.43 -20.66 22.94
N VAL A 65 16.92 -20.51 21.70
CA VAL A 65 17.85 -21.44 21.07
C VAL A 65 19.12 -20.68 20.76
N GLU A 66 20.23 -21.12 21.34
CA GLU A 66 21.56 -20.54 21.09
C GLU A 66 22.19 -21.16 19.83
N ALA A 67 23.17 -20.46 19.26
CA ALA A 67 23.82 -20.87 18.01
C ALA A 67 24.62 -22.18 18.13
N ASP A 68 24.92 -22.61 19.35
CA ASP A 68 25.57 -23.88 19.68
C ASP A 68 24.58 -25.06 19.77
N GLY A 69 23.27 -24.80 19.60
CA GLY A 69 22.21 -25.80 19.71
C GLY A 69 21.71 -26.01 21.13
N THR A 70 22.14 -25.19 22.10
CA THR A 70 21.64 -25.23 23.47
C THR A 70 20.24 -24.61 23.53
N TRP A 71 19.31 -25.30 24.19
CA TRP A 71 17.97 -24.80 24.41
C TRP A 71 17.80 -24.33 25.85
N SER A 72 17.11 -23.22 26.04
CA SER A 72 16.76 -22.71 27.35
C SER A 72 15.30 -22.28 27.42
N ILE A 73 14.66 -22.58 28.54
CA ILE A 73 13.31 -22.12 28.88
C ILE A 73 13.44 -21.07 29.97
N THR A 74 12.91 -19.88 29.73
CA THR A 74 12.70 -18.85 30.75
C THR A 74 11.25 -18.92 31.19
N TYR A 75 11.06 -19.28 32.46
CA TYR A 75 9.77 -19.23 33.14
C TYR A 75 9.47 -17.80 33.62
N ASP A 76 8.21 -17.54 33.93
CA ASP A 76 7.71 -16.23 34.39
C ASP A 76 8.40 -15.65 35.65
N ASP A 77 9.06 -16.49 36.44
CA ASP A 77 9.84 -16.08 37.62
C ASP A 77 11.30 -15.71 37.25
N ASP A 78 11.56 -15.34 36.00
CA ASP A 78 12.89 -15.10 35.41
C ASP A 78 13.88 -16.27 35.59
N ARG A 79 13.37 -17.45 35.93
CA ARG A 79 14.16 -18.68 36.07
C ARG A 79 14.44 -19.22 34.67
N THR A 80 15.70 -19.20 34.27
CA THR A 80 16.18 -19.87 33.07
C THR A 80 16.66 -21.27 33.40
N GLN A 81 16.11 -22.27 32.72
CA GLN A 81 16.54 -23.66 32.78
C GLN A 81 17.06 -24.08 31.41
N GLN A 82 18.26 -24.66 31.35
CA GLN A 82 18.71 -25.37 30.15
C GLN A 82 17.98 -26.71 30.07
N VAL A 83 17.46 -27.02 28.88
CA VAL A 83 16.60 -28.18 28.66
C VAL A 83 17.07 -28.89 27.40
N ASP A 84 17.09 -30.22 27.42
CA ASP A 84 17.42 -31.01 26.23
C ASP A 84 16.22 -31.06 25.26
N GLU A 85 16.47 -31.24 23.97
CA GLU A 85 15.45 -31.28 22.91
C GLU A 85 14.34 -32.31 23.19
N GLU A 86 14.69 -33.46 23.75
CA GLU A 86 13.73 -34.51 24.13
C GLU A 86 12.82 -34.11 25.30
N GLU A 87 13.34 -33.34 26.26
CA GLU A 87 12.57 -32.87 27.41
C GLU A 87 11.61 -31.72 27.02
N LEU A 88 11.98 -30.91 26.02
CA LEU A 88 11.09 -29.90 25.43
C LEU A 88 9.88 -30.51 24.72
N LEU A 89 10.11 -31.59 23.96
CA LEU A 89 9.03 -32.27 23.24
C LEU A 89 8.00 -32.87 24.21
N LEU A 90 8.45 -33.43 25.34
CA LEU A 90 7.56 -33.96 26.38
C LEU A 90 6.74 -32.89 27.13
N LYS A 91 7.26 -31.66 27.24
CA LYS A 91 6.61 -30.55 27.97
C LYS A 91 5.65 -29.72 27.11
N SER A 92 5.62 -29.96 25.80
CA SER A 92 4.77 -29.22 24.84
C SER A 92 3.43 -29.88 24.53
N ALA A 93 3.17 -31.08 25.07
CA ALA A 93 1.90 -31.82 24.98
C ALA A 93 0.96 -31.51 26.16
#